data_AF-A0A2E6G532-F1
#
_entry.id   AF-A0A2E6G532-F1
#
_cell.length_a   1.000
_cell.length_b   1.000
_cell.length_c   1.000
_cell.angle_alpha   90.00
_cell.angle_beta   90.00
_cell.angle_gamma   90.00
#
_symmetry.space_group_name_H-M   'P 1'
#
loop_
_entity.id
_entity.type
_entity.pdbx_description
1 polymer ?
#
loop_
_entity_poly.entity_id
_entity_poly.type
_entity_poly.pdbx_seq_one_letter_code
_entity_poly.pdbx_strand_id
1 'polypeptide(L)'
;MRPPLFLSFVSALFYLAGCKTVKDPPSVQWLRPTDSPVWSTDSNVPLRFTYTDPAPKRGRQGLATWRVDIGPENESGANAPTIWWSATGETPTQLAVEGLDVIDTVDLTWTVPDLNSGPPNSTALQLTVSVWDSEGVRAADFTTAEIQRPPLESIGIAYVANNAPETVLWISALSQQDASIVTTSTEPVLSVMHFDGKERILVGHPNHVEAWSAPTASTSAFIWARTAPFGPQSGGLQFLRRAGHAQSTSALIAVGWADRIEWINGDGHVQQSWLLLDEETLIDAAVINGNMCILARTNSGELRMIQCNLEQSARMNAITWTPEAPGSLGPNGEAWLIQLEGDPTTIEADGTARRWYTEPNGQTGLNTQPILGSGGVSEAGIFELGGSWVSREQWHWIPSNGEPFTAQPFPAGPIAQDRAQSTMWVNFAFPAPEWSAISTSNGALIPAMSIPLGGAGTAICVAHNRPGTP
;
A
#
# COMPACT_ATOMS: atom_id res chain seq x y z
N MET A 1 17.26 47.70 -74.03
CA MET A 1 16.99 47.09 -72.71
C MET A 1 15.62 47.52 -72.23
N ARG A 2 14.66 46.60 -72.36
CA ARG A 2 13.28 46.54 -71.81
C ARG A 2 12.90 45.05 -71.80
N PRO A 3 11.96 44.60 -70.94
CA PRO A 3 11.75 43.20 -70.53
C PRO A 3 10.82 42.43 -71.51
N PRO A 4 10.54 41.10 -71.37
CA PRO A 4 9.47 40.59 -70.47
C PRO A 4 9.47 39.07 -70.04
N LEU A 5 8.48 38.73 -69.17
CA LEU A 5 7.71 37.47 -68.92
C LEU A 5 8.37 36.23 -68.24
N PHE A 6 7.95 35.77 -67.04
CA PHE A 6 6.74 34.99 -66.62
C PHE A 6 6.60 33.59 -67.27
N LEU A 7 6.77 32.49 -66.49
CA LEU A 7 5.80 31.37 -66.34
C LEU A 7 6.33 30.18 -65.48
N SER A 8 5.43 29.66 -64.63
CA SER A 8 5.22 28.24 -64.28
C SER A 8 6.22 27.47 -63.40
N PHE A 9 5.84 27.21 -62.14
CA PHE A 9 5.54 25.87 -61.58
C PHE A 9 5.26 25.96 -60.07
N VAL A 10 4.14 26.57 -59.69
CA VAL A 10 3.57 26.46 -58.32
C VAL A 10 2.08 26.23 -58.49
N SER A 11 1.67 25.00 -58.83
CA SER A 11 0.26 24.59 -58.90
C SER A 11 0.14 23.06 -59.06
N ALA A 12 0.61 22.28 -58.07
CA ALA A 12 0.31 20.84 -58.02
C ALA A 12 0.45 20.22 -56.62
N LEU A 13 0.24 20.98 -55.53
CA LEU A 13 0.25 20.42 -54.17
C LEU A 13 -0.84 20.98 -53.26
N PHE A 14 -1.99 21.37 -53.83
CA PHE A 14 -3.16 21.88 -53.08
C PHE A 14 -4.47 21.15 -53.37
N TYR A 15 -4.44 19.91 -53.90
CA TYR A 15 -5.65 19.13 -54.22
C TYR A 15 -5.80 17.80 -53.47
N LEU A 16 -5.17 17.68 -52.30
CA LEU A 16 -5.49 16.65 -51.31
C LEU A 16 -5.74 17.30 -49.93
N ALA A 17 -6.50 18.40 -49.92
CA ALA A 17 -7.25 18.76 -48.72
C ALA A 17 -8.36 17.69 -48.59
N GLY A 18 -8.07 16.64 -47.82
CA GLY A 18 -9.09 15.68 -47.41
C GLY A 18 -10.30 16.46 -46.91
N CYS A 19 -11.49 16.07 -47.36
CA CYS A 19 -12.73 16.57 -46.80
C CYS A 19 -12.70 16.32 -45.29
N LYS A 20 -12.30 17.34 -44.51
CA LYS A 20 -12.54 17.36 -43.07
C LYS A 20 -14.05 17.29 -42.91
N THR A 21 -14.52 16.15 -42.48
CA THR A 21 -15.84 15.99 -41.89
C THR A 21 -15.95 17.03 -40.78
N VAL A 22 -16.95 17.90 -40.86
CA VAL A 22 -17.26 18.87 -39.80
C VAL A 22 -18.32 18.20 -38.95
N LYS A 23 -17.87 17.33 -38.04
CA LYS A 23 -18.69 16.81 -36.94
C LYS A 23 -18.66 17.83 -35.81
N ASP A 24 -19.81 18.14 -35.23
CA ASP A 24 -19.85 19.00 -34.04
C ASP A 24 -19.29 18.19 -32.85
N PRO A 25 -18.55 18.82 -31.91
CA PRO A 25 -17.89 18.08 -30.83
C PRO A 25 -18.94 17.36 -29.95
N PRO A 26 -18.59 16.20 -29.36
CA PRO A 26 -19.47 15.55 -28.41
C PRO A 26 -19.74 16.46 -27.20
N SER A 27 -20.78 16.13 -26.44
CA SER A 27 -21.06 16.75 -25.14
C SER A 27 -21.30 15.66 -24.10
N VAL A 28 -20.99 15.96 -22.84
CA VAL A 28 -21.22 15.05 -21.72
C VAL A 28 -21.61 15.86 -20.50
N GLN A 29 -22.50 15.30 -19.68
CA GLN A 29 -22.95 15.92 -18.43
C GLN A 29 -23.19 14.86 -17.36
N TRP A 30 -22.64 15.08 -16.18
CA TRP A 30 -22.98 14.34 -14.98
C TRP A 30 -24.45 14.57 -14.59
N LEU A 31 -25.17 13.47 -14.37
CA LEU A 31 -26.52 13.48 -13.82
C LEU A 31 -26.54 13.03 -12.36
N ARG A 32 -25.59 12.19 -11.94
CA ARG A 32 -25.32 11.83 -10.54
C ARG A 32 -23.82 11.55 -10.34
N PRO A 33 -23.19 12.12 -9.31
CA PRO A 33 -23.79 12.96 -8.27
C PRO A 33 -24.15 14.38 -8.75
N THR A 34 -25.24 14.96 -8.24
CA THR A 34 -25.71 16.33 -8.56
C THR A 34 -25.13 17.41 -7.65
N ASP A 35 -24.63 17.02 -6.48
CA ASP A 35 -23.98 17.86 -5.47
C ASP A 35 -22.56 17.35 -5.21
N SER A 36 -21.89 17.86 -4.17
CA SER A 36 -20.66 17.29 -3.61
C SER A 36 -21.00 16.36 -2.43
N PRO A 37 -21.43 15.10 -2.67
CA PRO A 37 -21.87 14.21 -1.60
C PRO A 37 -20.70 13.73 -0.75
N VAL A 38 -21.02 13.37 0.49
CA VAL A 38 -20.10 12.66 1.39
C VAL A 38 -20.47 11.18 1.38
N TRP A 39 -19.52 10.32 1.06
CA TRP A 39 -19.69 8.87 1.00
C TRP A 39 -18.92 8.17 2.11
N SER A 40 -19.48 7.08 2.62
CA SER A 40 -18.80 6.16 3.54
C SER A 40 -18.10 5.04 2.75
N THR A 41 -17.08 4.42 3.33
CA THR A 41 -16.45 3.22 2.79
C THR A 41 -17.47 2.07 2.64
N ASP A 42 -17.22 1.14 1.71
CA ASP A 42 -18.12 0.03 1.32
C ASP A 42 -19.48 0.42 0.75
N SER A 43 -19.78 1.72 0.61
CA SER A 43 -21.06 2.15 0.05
C SER A 43 -21.11 1.90 -1.46
N ASN A 44 -22.24 1.40 -1.95
CA ASN A 44 -22.50 1.31 -3.38
C ASN A 44 -23.09 2.63 -3.87
N VAL A 45 -22.29 3.39 -4.63
CA VAL A 45 -22.63 4.72 -5.12
C VAL A 45 -23.12 4.61 -6.57
N PRO A 46 -24.34 5.06 -6.87
CA PRO A 46 -24.83 5.13 -8.24
C PRO A 46 -24.20 6.32 -8.97
N LEU A 47 -23.61 6.05 -10.13
CA LEU A 47 -23.04 7.04 -11.04
C LEU A 47 -23.89 7.11 -12.29
N ARG A 48 -24.22 8.31 -12.74
CA ARG A 48 -25.04 8.49 -13.95
C ARG A 48 -24.59 9.69 -14.72
N PHE A 49 -24.42 9.55 -16.02
CA PHE A 49 -24.14 10.66 -16.92
C PHE A 49 -24.89 10.48 -18.23
N THR A 50 -25.10 11.59 -18.94
CA THR A 50 -25.60 11.57 -20.31
C THR A 50 -24.54 12.13 -21.23
N TYR A 51 -24.50 11.63 -22.45
CA TYR A 51 -23.66 12.18 -23.49
C TYR A 51 -24.43 12.30 -24.80
N THR A 52 -23.97 13.24 -25.63
CA THR A 52 -24.42 13.41 -27.00
C THR A 52 -23.23 13.29 -27.93
N ASP A 53 -23.33 12.45 -28.94
CA ASP A 53 -22.40 12.38 -30.07
C ASP A 53 -23.12 12.87 -31.34
N PRO A 54 -22.88 14.12 -31.77
CA PRO A 54 -23.58 14.71 -32.92
C PRO A 54 -23.31 13.95 -34.22
N ALA A 55 -24.31 13.84 -35.10
CA ALA A 55 -24.09 13.20 -36.39
C ALA A 55 -23.10 14.01 -37.25
N PRO A 56 -22.21 13.34 -38.01
CA PRO A 56 -21.36 14.04 -38.96
C PRO A 56 -22.21 14.66 -40.08
N LYS A 57 -21.99 15.93 -40.41
CA LYS A 57 -22.71 16.62 -41.51
C LYS A 57 -22.49 15.96 -42.87
N ARG A 58 -21.40 15.19 -43.02
CA ARG A 58 -21.02 14.30 -44.15
C ARG A 58 -20.06 13.24 -43.63
N GLY A 59 -20.06 12.01 -44.18
CA GLY A 59 -19.11 10.95 -43.82
C GLY A 59 -19.74 9.79 -43.05
N ARG A 60 -18.93 8.82 -42.61
CA ARG A 60 -19.39 7.66 -41.82
C ARG A 60 -19.35 7.99 -40.32
N GLN A 61 -20.39 7.59 -39.61
CA GLN A 61 -20.50 7.68 -38.15
C GLN A 61 -19.82 6.45 -37.54
N GLY A 62 -18.77 6.65 -36.74
CA GLY A 62 -18.23 5.62 -35.86
C GLY A 62 -18.85 5.72 -34.47
N LEU A 63 -18.65 4.70 -33.64
CA LEU A 63 -19.14 4.69 -32.27
C LEU A 63 -18.34 5.66 -31.41
N ALA A 64 -19.03 6.39 -30.52
CA ALA A 64 -18.37 7.12 -29.45
C ALA A 64 -17.96 6.15 -28.34
N THR A 65 -16.89 6.50 -27.64
CA THR A 65 -16.41 5.77 -26.46
C THR A 65 -16.43 6.70 -25.27
N TRP A 66 -16.65 6.14 -24.09
CA TRP A 66 -16.70 6.91 -22.85
C TRP A 66 -15.82 6.26 -21.79
N ARG A 67 -15.37 7.09 -20.86
CA ARG A 67 -14.58 6.71 -19.70
C ARG A 67 -15.02 7.51 -18.50
N VAL A 68 -15.19 6.83 -17.37
CA VAL A 68 -15.33 7.46 -16.06
C VAL A 68 -14.07 7.17 -15.27
N ASP A 69 -13.48 8.19 -14.68
CA ASP A 69 -12.34 8.10 -13.77
C ASP A 69 -12.72 8.74 -12.43
N ILE A 70 -12.38 8.08 -11.34
CA ILE A 70 -12.53 8.59 -9.98
C ILE A 70 -11.15 8.56 -9.33
N GLY A 71 -10.79 9.66 -8.67
CA GLY A 71 -9.51 9.79 -7.98
C GLY A 71 -9.56 10.91 -6.94
N PRO A 72 -8.51 11.08 -6.13
CA PRO A 72 -8.40 12.22 -5.24
C PRO A 72 -8.29 13.49 -6.08
N GLU A 73 -8.85 14.58 -5.59
CA GLU A 73 -8.65 15.89 -6.22
C GLU A 73 -7.15 16.21 -6.20
N ASN A 74 -6.57 16.51 -7.37
CA ASN A 74 -5.12 16.66 -7.51
C ASN A 74 -4.56 17.67 -6.50
N GLU A 75 -3.66 17.22 -5.63
CA GLU A 75 -2.73 18.12 -4.95
C GLU A 75 -1.87 18.78 -6.04
N SER A 76 -1.91 20.10 -6.11
CA SER A 76 -1.21 20.90 -7.11
C SER A 76 0.28 20.52 -7.17
N GLY A 77 0.71 19.78 -8.20
CA GLY A 77 2.12 19.43 -8.42
C GLY A 77 2.39 18.06 -9.07
N ALA A 78 1.44 17.14 -9.10
CA ALA A 78 1.61 15.84 -9.77
C ALA A 78 1.31 15.92 -11.28
N ASN A 79 2.20 15.37 -12.12
CA ASN A 79 2.10 15.42 -13.59
C ASN A 79 1.00 14.53 -14.20
N ALA A 80 0.25 13.78 -13.38
CA ALA A 80 -0.92 13.01 -13.80
C ALA A 80 -1.89 12.84 -12.61
N PRO A 81 -3.22 12.83 -12.84
CA PRO A 81 -4.18 12.51 -11.80
C PRO A 81 -4.05 11.06 -11.35
N THR A 82 -4.02 10.85 -10.03
CA THR A 82 -4.08 9.50 -9.45
C THR A 82 -5.48 8.94 -9.72
N ILE A 83 -5.59 7.86 -10.49
CA ILE A 83 -6.89 7.24 -10.80
C ILE A 83 -7.08 6.05 -9.88
N TRP A 84 -8.14 6.10 -9.08
CA TRP A 84 -8.51 5.08 -8.11
C TRP A 84 -9.46 4.05 -8.68
N TRP A 85 -10.33 4.46 -9.58
CA TRP A 85 -11.27 3.59 -10.27
C TRP A 85 -11.53 4.13 -11.67
N SER A 86 -11.66 3.21 -12.63
CA SER A 86 -12.00 3.56 -14.00
C SER A 86 -12.99 2.56 -14.58
N ALA A 87 -13.94 3.06 -15.35
CA ALA A 87 -14.81 2.26 -16.21
C ALA A 87 -14.83 2.84 -17.61
N THR A 88 -14.89 1.97 -18.61
CA THR A 88 -15.00 2.38 -20.02
C THR A 88 -16.15 1.65 -20.68
N GLY A 89 -16.66 2.23 -21.75
CA GLY A 89 -17.62 1.58 -22.61
C GLY A 89 -17.78 2.30 -23.93
N GLU A 90 -18.62 1.72 -24.77
CA GLU A 90 -18.88 2.21 -26.12
C GLU A 90 -20.38 2.47 -26.27
N THR A 91 -20.72 3.38 -27.16
CA THR A 91 -22.10 3.61 -27.56
C THR A 91 -22.71 2.32 -28.11
N PRO A 92 -23.90 1.88 -27.63
CA PRO A 92 -24.59 0.74 -28.19
C PRO A 92 -24.80 0.90 -29.71
N THR A 93 -24.45 -0.13 -30.48
CA THR A 93 -24.61 -0.14 -31.95
C THR A 93 -26.04 0.11 -32.42
N GLN A 94 -27.03 -0.16 -31.57
CA GLN A 94 -28.45 0.10 -31.87
C GLN A 94 -28.81 1.59 -31.88
N LEU A 95 -28.03 2.45 -31.21
CA LEU A 95 -28.23 3.89 -31.15
C LEU A 95 -27.49 4.63 -32.27
N ALA A 96 -26.49 4.00 -32.89
CA ALA A 96 -25.73 4.56 -34.00
C ALA A 96 -26.50 4.42 -35.34
N VAL A 97 -27.56 5.23 -35.49
CA VAL A 97 -28.31 5.35 -36.74
C VAL A 97 -27.69 6.48 -37.59
N GLU A 98 -27.32 6.16 -38.83
CA GLU A 98 -26.65 7.08 -39.74
C GLU A 98 -27.43 8.40 -39.89
N GLY A 99 -26.78 9.51 -39.54
CA GLY A 99 -27.34 10.86 -39.70
C GLY A 99 -28.21 11.36 -38.54
N LEU A 100 -28.27 10.63 -37.42
CA LEU A 100 -28.90 11.08 -36.18
C LEU A 100 -27.86 11.27 -35.06
N ASP A 101 -28.07 12.30 -34.24
CA ASP A 101 -27.31 12.51 -33.02
C ASP A 101 -27.55 11.32 -32.08
N VAL A 102 -26.48 10.75 -31.56
CA VAL A 102 -26.61 9.69 -30.55
C VAL A 102 -26.69 10.34 -29.19
N ILE A 103 -27.80 10.12 -28.50
CA ILE A 103 -27.98 10.53 -27.10
C ILE A 103 -28.18 9.27 -26.29
N ASP A 104 -27.38 9.13 -25.24
CA ASP A 104 -27.45 7.98 -24.35
C ASP A 104 -27.28 8.43 -22.89
N THR A 105 -27.73 7.57 -21.98
CA THR A 105 -27.58 7.76 -20.54
C THR A 105 -27.02 6.48 -19.95
N VAL A 106 -25.84 6.60 -19.36
CA VAL A 106 -25.12 5.47 -18.77
C VAL A 106 -25.35 5.49 -17.26
N ASP A 107 -25.81 4.36 -16.74
CA ASP A 107 -25.92 4.08 -15.30
C ASP A 107 -24.80 3.09 -14.91
N LEU A 108 -23.99 3.46 -13.93
CA LEU A 108 -22.92 2.65 -13.36
C LEU A 108 -23.08 2.59 -11.83
N THR A 109 -22.46 1.61 -11.21
CA THR A 109 -22.32 1.56 -9.75
C THR A 109 -20.85 1.43 -9.41
N TRP A 110 -20.38 2.28 -8.50
CA TRP A 110 -19.05 2.18 -7.92
C TRP A 110 -19.19 1.79 -6.45
N THR A 111 -18.54 0.71 -6.05
CA THR A 111 -18.38 0.36 -4.65
C THR A 111 -17.21 1.16 -4.10
N VAL A 112 -17.49 2.06 -3.15
CA VAL A 112 -16.45 2.86 -2.50
C VAL A 112 -15.50 1.90 -1.77
N PRO A 113 -14.21 1.90 -2.12
CA PRO A 113 -13.25 0.98 -1.55
C PRO A 113 -13.07 1.19 -0.05
N ASP A 114 -12.68 0.13 0.65
CA ASP A 114 -12.25 0.17 2.03
C ASP A 114 -11.01 1.04 2.20
N LEU A 115 -11.19 2.32 2.52
CA LEU A 115 -10.03 3.19 2.66
C LEU A 115 -9.12 2.76 3.80
N ASN A 116 -7.82 2.90 3.57
CA ASN A 116 -6.79 2.94 4.60
C ASN A 116 -7.26 3.85 5.76
N SER A 117 -7.73 3.27 6.87
CA SER A 117 -8.19 4.04 8.03
C SER A 117 -6.99 4.70 8.71
N GLY A 118 -7.17 5.91 9.22
CA GLY A 118 -6.15 6.82 9.76
C GLY A 118 -6.76 7.94 10.59
N PRO A 119 -6.02 9.03 10.88
CA PRO A 119 -6.58 10.22 11.52
C PRO A 119 -7.84 10.67 10.75
N PRO A 120 -8.84 11.29 11.42
CA PRO A 120 -10.09 11.71 10.80
C PRO A 120 -9.81 12.69 9.66
N ASN A 121 -9.74 12.16 8.46
CA ASN A 121 -9.51 12.93 7.25
C ASN A 121 -10.57 12.50 6.26
N SER A 122 -11.25 13.48 5.69
CA SER A 122 -11.93 13.26 4.43
C SER A 122 -10.92 13.22 3.28
N THR A 123 -11.30 12.59 2.17
CA THR A 123 -10.57 12.73 0.91
C THR A 123 -11.51 13.39 -0.09
N ALA A 124 -11.16 14.58 -0.56
CA ALA A 124 -11.84 15.18 -1.70
C ALA A 124 -11.54 14.34 -2.95
N LEU A 125 -12.59 14.02 -3.69
CA LEU A 125 -12.54 13.27 -4.92
C LEU A 125 -12.87 14.17 -6.10
N GLN A 126 -12.21 13.92 -7.22
CA GLN A 126 -12.62 14.38 -8.52
C GLN A 126 -13.16 13.19 -9.32
N LEU A 127 -14.39 13.34 -9.81
CA LEU A 127 -15.04 12.41 -10.72
C LEU A 127 -15.03 13.04 -12.10
N THR A 128 -14.33 12.38 -13.02
CA THR A 128 -14.23 12.82 -14.41
C THR A 128 -15.00 11.85 -15.29
N VAL A 129 -15.91 12.36 -16.11
CA VAL A 129 -16.41 11.61 -17.26
C VAL A 129 -15.82 12.22 -18.52
N SER A 130 -15.41 11.38 -19.46
CA SER A 130 -14.87 11.78 -20.75
C SER A 130 -15.50 10.96 -21.85
N VAL A 131 -15.81 11.61 -22.97
CA VAL A 131 -16.39 10.99 -24.16
C VAL A 131 -15.55 11.38 -25.36
N TRP A 132 -15.19 10.39 -26.17
CA TRP A 132 -14.49 10.57 -27.43
C TRP A 132 -15.40 10.15 -28.57
N ASP A 133 -15.50 11.00 -29.57
CA ASP A 133 -16.12 10.61 -30.82
C ASP A 133 -15.19 9.72 -31.67
N SER A 134 -15.72 9.23 -32.79
CA SER A 134 -14.96 8.39 -33.74
C SER A 134 -13.81 9.12 -34.45
N GLU A 135 -13.73 10.45 -34.36
CA GLU A 135 -12.67 11.28 -34.94
C GLU A 135 -11.59 11.64 -33.90
N GLY A 136 -11.78 11.25 -32.64
CA GLY A 136 -10.88 11.50 -31.51
C GLY A 136 -11.12 12.84 -30.81
N VAL A 137 -12.20 13.57 -31.12
CA VAL A 137 -12.58 14.78 -30.40
C VAL A 137 -13.16 14.38 -29.04
N ARG A 138 -12.67 15.05 -27.98
CA ARG A 138 -13.02 14.75 -26.59
C ARG A 138 -13.91 15.83 -25.98
N ALA A 139 -14.94 15.40 -25.26
CA ALA A 139 -15.64 16.20 -24.27
C ALA A 139 -15.43 15.60 -22.88
N ALA A 140 -15.47 16.44 -21.84
CA ALA A 140 -15.35 15.99 -20.47
C ALA A 140 -16.22 16.84 -19.55
N ASP A 141 -16.72 16.22 -18.48
CA ASP A 141 -17.41 16.89 -17.39
C ASP A 141 -16.85 16.40 -16.05
N PHE A 142 -16.89 17.27 -15.05
CA PHE A 142 -16.24 17.07 -13.76
C PHE A 142 -17.24 17.35 -12.64
N THR A 143 -17.25 16.47 -11.65
CA THR A 143 -17.92 16.73 -10.38
C THR A 143 -17.02 16.32 -9.23
N THR A 144 -17.35 16.76 -8.03
CA THR A 144 -16.57 16.45 -6.83
C THR A 144 -17.41 15.64 -5.86
N ALA A 145 -16.75 14.87 -5.02
CA ALA A 145 -17.35 14.19 -3.89
C ALA A 145 -16.33 14.16 -2.75
N GLU A 146 -16.76 13.69 -1.60
CA GLU A 146 -15.89 13.53 -0.44
C GLU A 146 -16.08 12.11 0.09
N ILE A 147 -15.00 11.40 0.39
CA ILE A 147 -15.10 10.17 1.20
C ILE A 147 -14.76 10.53 2.64
N GLN A 148 -15.70 10.26 3.54
CA GLN A 148 -15.47 10.34 4.97
C GLN A 148 -14.99 9.00 5.50
N ARG A 149 -13.89 9.05 6.25
CA ARG A 149 -13.35 7.89 6.96
C ARG A 149 -13.73 8.00 8.43
N PRO A 150 -14.26 6.95 9.06
CA PRO A 150 -14.37 6.92 10.51
C PRO A 150 -12.96 7.08 11.10
N PRO A 151 -12.78 7.92 12.15
CA PRO A 151 -11.51 8.01 12.85
C PRO A 151 -11.12 6.64 13.39
N LEU A 152 -9.83 6.35 13.52
CA LEU A 152 -9.41 5.17 14.26
C LEU A 152 -9.63 5.37 15.77
N GLU A 153 -10.13 4.34 16.44
CA GLU A 153 -10.19 4.24 17.90
C GLU A 153 -9.22 3.16 18.38
N SER A 154 -8.36 3.52 19.34
CA SER A 154 -7.51 2.56 20.03
C SER A 154 -8.31 1.89 21.13
N ILE A 155 -8.37 0.56 21.10
CA ILE A 155 -9.14 -0.20 22.09
C ILE A 155 -8.33 -1.26 22.84
N GLY A 156 -7.06 -1.48 22.49
CA GLY A 156 -6.17 -2.40 23.21
C GLY A 156 -4.98 -2.91 22.41
N ILE A 157 -4.29 -3.89 22.99
CA ILE A 157 -3.17 -4.61 22.37
C ILE A 157 -3.52 -6.10 22.24
N ALA A 158 -3.32 -6.67 21.06
CA ALA A 158 -3.28 -8.12 20.87
C ALA A 158 -1.83 -8.63 20.95
N TYR A 159 -1.60 -9.76 21.59
CA TYR A 159 -0.28 -10.41 21.71
C TYR A 159 -0.41 -11.93 21.80
N VAL A 160 0.66 -12.66 21.55
CA VAL A 160 0.70 -14.13 21.71
C VAL A 160 1.14 -14.49 23.13
N ALA A 161 0.32 -15.27 23.83
CA ALA A 161 0.67 -15.78 25.15
C ALA A 161 1.68 -16.92 25.08
N ASN A 162 2.55 -17.02 26.09
CA ASN A 162 3.54 -18.09 26.20
C ASN A 162 2.94 -19.36 26.81
N ASN A 163 1.87 -19.87 26.21
CA ASN A 163 1.18 -21.08 26.64
C ASN A 163 1.17 -22.14 25.51
N ALA A 164 0.93 -23.39 25.88
CA ALA A 164 0.74 -24.48 24.92
C ALA A 164 -0.70 -25.03 25.07
N PRO A 165 -1.55 -24.97 24.03
CA PRO A 165 -1.32 -24.32 22.73
C PRO A 165 -1.20 -22.79 22.85
N GLU A 166 -0.48 -22.17 21.91
CA GLU A 166 -0.36 -20.71 21.86
C GLU A 166 -1.72 -20.07 21.63
N THR A 167 -2.05 -19.05 22.42
CA THR A 167 -3.29 -18.29 22.28
C THR A 167 -2.98 -16.83 22.01
N VAL A 168 -3.72 -16.20 21.09
CA VAL A 168 -3.65 -14.74 20.91
C VAL A 168 -4.58 -14.12 21.94
N LEU A 169 -4.01 -13.38 22.89
CA LEU A 169 -4.73 -12.67 23.93
C LEU A 169 -4.88 -11.20 23.56
N TRP A 170 -5.93 -10.57 24.07
CA TRP A 170 -6.23 -9.17 23.88
C TRP A 170 -6.41 -8.47 25.22
N ILE A 171 -5.61 -7.44 25.46
CA ILE A 171 -5.75 -6.55 26.62
C ILE A 171 -6.34 -5.23 26.14
N SER A 172 -7.54 -4.92 26.62
CA SER A 172 -8.14 -3.60 26.42
C SER A 172 -7.52 -2.54 27.33
N ALA A 173 -7.23 -1.37 26.78
CA ALA A 173 -6.94 -0.17 27.59
C ALA A 173 -8.15 0.31 28.40
N LEU A 174 -9.38 -0.07 28.02
CA LEU A 174 -10.63 0.45 28.58
C LEU A 174 -11.29 -0.44 29.63
N SER A 175 -11.11 -1.78 29.55
CA SER A 175 -11.87 -2.71 30.40
C SER A 175 -11.03 -3.66 31.26
N GLN A 176 -9.71 -3.78 31.03
CA GLN A 176 -8.85 -4.82 31.65
C GLN A 176 -9.44 -6.24 31.58
N GLN A 177 -10.38 -6.51 30.67
CA GLN A 177 -10.93 -7.85 30.46
C GLN A 177 -10.19 -8.51 29.31
N ASP A 178 -9.62 -9.68 29.59
CA ASP A 178 -8.95 -10.51 28.59
C ASP A 178 -10.00 -11.12 27.65
N ALA A 179 -9.92 -10.77 26.37
CA ALA A 179 -10.53 -11.58 25.31
C ALA A 179 -9.44 -12.47 24.70
N SER A 180 -9.83 -13.67 24.24
CA SER A 180 -8.88 -14.61 23.65
C SER A 180 -9.35 -15.08 22.28
N ILE A 181 -8.40 -15.19 21.36
CA ILE A 181 -8.54 -15.91 20.10
C ILE A 181 -7.80 -17.24 20.30
N VAL A 182 -8.59 -18.31 20.28
CA VAL A 182 -8.04 -19.66 20.19
C VAL A 182 -7.93 -19.97 18.71
N THR A 183 -6.71 -20.01 18.20
CA THR A 183 -6.43 -20.31 16.80
C THR A 183 -6.93 -21.71 16.44
N THR A 184 -7.27 -21.94 15.18
CA THR A 184 -7.68 -23.28 14.71
C THR A 184 -6.48 -24.20 14.47
N SER A 185 -5.29 -23.63 14.39
CA SER A 185 -4.03 -24.30 14.06
C SER A 185 -3.27 -24.78 15.29
N THR A 186 -2.57 -25.90 15.16
CA THR A 186 -1.55 -26.35 16.12
C THR A 186 -0.14 -25.87 15.77
N GLU A 187 0.03 -25.19 14.63
CA GLU A 187 1.29 -24.55 14.25
C GLU A 187 1.56 -23.30 15.11
N PRO A 188 2.84 -22.95 15.37
CA PRO A 188 3.17 -21.74 16.12
C PRO A 188 2.64 -20.49 15.41
N VAL A 189 2.30 -19.47 16.19
CA VAL A 189 1.93 -18.14 15.72
C VAL A 189 3.20 -17.35 15.50
N LEU A 190 3.50 -17.07 14.23
CA LEU A 190 4.65 -16.27 13.82
C LEU A 190 4.35 -14.78 13.76
N SER A 191 3.09 -14.37 13.62
CA SER A 191 2.70 -12.97 13.58
C SER A 191 1.22 -12.75 13.86
N VAL A 192 0.90 -11.55 14.35
CA VAL A 192 -0.47 -11.07 14.52
C VAL A 192 -0.53 -9.67 13.92
N MET A 193 -1.62 -9.32 13.23
CA MET A 193 -1.83 -8.00 12.64
C MET A 193 -3.31 -7.61 12.71
N HIS A 194 -3.64 -6.39 13.14
CA HIS A 194 -5.01 -5.88 13.07
C HIS A 194 -5.21 -5.24 11.69
N PHE A 195 -6.23 -5.72 10.99
CA PHE A 195 -6.65 -5.14 9.73
C PHE A 195 -7.68 -4.03 9.95
N ASP A 196 -7.11 -2.87 10.25
CA ASP A 196 -7.70 -1.54 10.22
C ASP A 196 -8.72 -1.38 9.09
N GLY A 197 -9.95 -0.97 9.42
CA GLY A 197 -11.03 -0.77 8.44
C GLY A 197 -12.06 -1.90 8.34
N LYS A 198 -11.69 -3.14 8.72
CA LYS A 198 -12.61 -4.30 8.66
C LYS A 198 -12.86 -4.99 10.01
N GLU A 199 -12.29 -4.48 11.11
CA GLU A 199 -12.35 -5.09 12.44
C GLU A 199 -11.93 -6.58 12.41
N ARG A 200 -10.77 -6.85 11.80
CA ARG A 200 -10.23 -8.22 11.69
C ARG A 200 -8.86 -8.31 12.34
N ILE A 201 -8.59 -9.46 12.97
CA ILE A 201 -7.26 -9.84 13.42
C ILE A 201 -6.77 -10.94 12.48
N LEU A 202 -5.62 -10.70 11.87
CA LEU A 202 -4.90 -11.69 11.10
C LEU A 202 -3.87 -12.38 11.99
N VAL A 203 -3.81 -13.70 11.88
CA VAL A 203 -2.85 -14.54 12.60
C VAL A 203 -2.04 -15.31 11.56
N GLY A 204 -0.74 -15.04 11.53
CA GLY A 204 0.20 -15.67 10.62
C GLY A 204 0.88 -16.87 11.26
N HIS A 205 0.84 -17.99 10.57
CA HIS A 205 1.53 -19.24 10.87
C HIS A 205 2.61 -19.50 9.81
N PRO A 206 3.53 -20.46 10.01
CA PRO A 206 4.52 -20.81 9.01
C PRO A 206 3.92 -21.08 7.63
N ASN A 207 2.81 -21.83 7.56
CA ASN A 207 2.27 -22.31 6.28
C ASN A 207 0.93 -21.69 5.88
N HIS A 208 0.36 -20.78 6.67
CA HIS A 208 -0.90 -20.12 6.33
C HIS A 208 -1.13 -18.84 7.15
N VAL A 209 -2.10 -18.05 6.73
CA VAL A 209 -2.64 -16.90 7.47
C VAL A 209 -4.12 -17.15 7.72
N GLU A 210 -4.58 -16.89 8.94
CA GLU A 210 -5.99 -16.93 9.35
C GLU A 210 -6.51 -15.52 9.59
N ALA A 211 -7.78 -15.29 9.29
CA ALA A 211 -8.49 -14.08 9.66
C ALA A 211 -9.61 -14.38 10.64
N TRP A 212 -9.66 -13.55 11.67
CA TRP A 212 -10.58 -13.64 12.78
C TRP A 212 -11.30 -12.32 12.97
N SER A 213 -12.53 -12.34 13.45
CA SER A 213 -13.20 -11.11 13.86
C SER A 213 -12.46 -10.49 15.06
N ALA A 214 -12.37 -9.17 15.10
CA ALA A 214 -11.89 -8.48 16.27
C ALA A 214 -12.79 -8.79 17.48
N PRO A 215 -12.21 -9.06 18.67
CA PRO A 215 -13.00 -9.42 19.85
C PRO A 215 -13.75 -8.19 20.38
N THR A 216 -15.08 -8.31 20.57
CA THR A 216 -15.91 -7.25 21.18
C THR A 216 -16.45 -7.62 22.57
N ALA A 217 -16.55 -8.91 22.91
CA ALA A 217 -17.14 -9.32 24.20
C ALA A 217 -16.70 -10.69 24.78
N SER A 218 -15.85 -11.49 24.11
CA SER A 218 -15.10 -12.66 24.66
C SER A 218 -14.69 -13.68 23.59
N THR A 219 -15.36 -13.72 22.43
CA THR A 219 -15.10 -14.72 21.39
C THR A 219 -14.92 -14.06 20.03
N SER A 220 -13.87 -14.45 19.33
CA SER A 220 -13.62 -14.11 17.92
C SER A 220 -14.09 -15.24 17.02
N ALA A 221 -14.75 -14.90 15.91
CA ALA A 221 -15.18 -15.84 14.90
C ALA A 221 -14.12 -15.99 13.81
N PHE A 222 -13.85 -17.23 13.41
CA PHE A 222 -13.06 -17.52 12.22
C PHE A 222 -13.78 -16.98 10.98
N ILE A 223 -13.05 -16.29 10.10
CA ILE A 223 -13.59 -15.69 8.86
C ILE A 223 -13.09 -16.48 7.65
N TRP A 224 -11.77 -16.58 7.49
CA TRP A 224 -11.13 -17.31 6.39
C TRP A 224 -9.71 -17.73 6.78
N ALA A 225 -9.15 -18.68 6.03
CA ALA A 225 -7.74 -19.02 6.08
C ALA A 225 -7.19 -19.11 4.66
N ARG A 226 -5.91 -18.81 4.52
CA ARG A 226 -5.19 -18.89 3.26
C ARG A 226 -3.85 -19.57 3.47
N THR A 227 -3.66 -20.70 2.81
CA THR A 227 -2.39 -21.41 2.81
C THR A 227 -1.34 -20.66 1.99
N ALA A 228 -0.07 -20.84 2.37
CA ALA A 228 1.06 -20.39 1.59
C ALA A 228 0.90 -20.89 0.13
N PRO A 229 1.17 -20.03 -0.87
CA PRO A 229 1.16 -20.44 -2.27
C PRO A 229 2.16 -21.58 -2.51
N PHE A 230 1.84 -22.48 -3.42
CA PHE A 230 2.84 -23.44 -3.89
C PHE A 230 3.91 -22.68 -4.68
N GLY A 231 5.14 -22.74 -4.19
CA GLY A 231 6.29 -22.00 -4.68
C GLY A 231 7.52 -22.89 -4.92
N PRO A 232 8.48 -22.42 -5.73
CA PRO A 232 9.74 -23.13 -5.97
C PRO A 232 10.64 -23.17 -4.71
N GLN A 233 10.49 -22.20 -3.80
CA GLN A 233 11.24 -22.17 -2.54
C GLN A 233 10.53 -22.92 -1.42
N SER A 234 11.30 -23.67 -0.64
CA SER A 234 10.87 -24.15 0.66
C SER A 234 11.00 -23.02 1.68
N GLY A 235 9.88 -22.55 2.23
CA GLY A 235 9.88 -21.61 3.34
C GLY A 235 8.49 -21.13 3.69
N GLY A 236 8.35 -20.64 4.92
CA GLY A 236 7.07 -20.18 5.46
C GLY A 236 6.85 -18.67 5.32
N LEU A 237 5.87 -18.19 6.06
CA LEU A 237 5.62 -16.76 6.29
C LEU A 237 6.88 -16.07 6.87
N GLN A 238 7.29 -14.98 6.23
CA GLN A 238 8.39 -14.12 6.66
C GLN A 238 7.88 -12.92 7.47
N PHE A 239 6.81 -12.28 6.99
CA PHE A 239 6.19 -11.15 7.68
C PHE A 239 4.72 -11.03 7.34
N LEU A 240 4.00 -10.35 8.23
CA LEU A 240 2.64 -9.90 8.05
C LEU A 240 2.57 -8.45 8.54
N ARG A 241 2.23 -7.52 7.65
CA ARG A 241 2.08 -6.09 8.01
C ARG A 241 1.11 -5.40 7.07
N ARG A 242 0.74 -4.17 7.40
CA ARG A 242 0.01 -3.33 6.45
C ARG A 242 0.84 -3.05 5.19
N ALA A 243 0.19 -3.05 4.03
CA ALA A 243 0.81 -2.56 2.81
C ALA A 243 1.01 -1.04 2.89
N GLY A 244 2.26 -0.58 2.81
CA GLY A 244 2.56 0.85 2.79
C GLY A 244 2.22 1.44 1.42
N HIS A 245 1.11 2.14 1.24
CA HIS A 245 0.90 2.90 0.00
C HIS A 245 0.04 4.14 0.19
N ALA A 246 0.51 5.27 -0.34
CA ALA A 246 -0.23 6.52 -0.48
C ALA A 246 -1.26 6.55 -1.63
N GLN A 247 -1.28 5.56 -2.54
CA GLN A 247 -2.09 5.59 -3.78
C GLN A 247 -3.12 4.46 -3.87
N SER A 248 -3.07 3.44 -3.01
CA SER A 248 -4.14 2.44 -2.92
C SER A 248 -5.32 3.02 -2.14
N THR A 249 -6.50 2.92 -2.74
CA THR A 249 -7.76 3.19 -2.06
C THR A 249 -8.18 2.09 -1.11
N SER A 250 -7.69 0.87 -1.28
CA SER A 250 -8.03 -0.20 -0.36
C SER A 250 -7.00 -0.30 0.76
N ALA A 251 -7.46 -0.54 1.98
CA ALA A 251 -6.68 -1.11 3.03
C ALA A 251 -6.21 -2.49 2.54
N LEU A 252 -4.91 -2.72 2.57
CA LEU A 252 -4.30 -3.95 2.10
C LEU A 252 -3.29 -4.42 3.14
N ILE A 253 -3.14 -5.73 3.21
CA ILE A 253 -2.12 -6.39 4.01
C ILE A 253 -1.04 -6.89 3.07
N ALA A 254 0.21 -6.60 3.40
CA ALA A 254 1.37 -7.23 2.79
C ALA A 254 1.70 -8.53 3.54
N VAL A 255 1.63 -9.64 2.82
CA VAL A 255 2.00 -10.97 3.29
C VAL A 255 3.29 -11.36 2.56
N GLY A 256 4.37 -11.52 3.32
CA GLY A 256 5.64 -11.98 2.80
C GLY A 256 5.75 -13.50 2.95
N TRP A 257 5.72 -14.23 1.84
CA TRP A 257 6.08 -15.65 1.79
C TRP A 257 7.53 -15.78 1.35
N ALA A 258 8.17 -16.91 1.64
CA ALA A 258 9.56 -17.15 1.27
C ALA A 258 9.89 -16.89 -0.21
N ASP A 259 8.94 -17.07 -1.13
CA ASP A 259 9.15 -16.89 -2.58
C ASP A 259 8.52 -15.62 -3.16
N ARG A 260 7.68 -14.89 -2.41
CA ARG A 260 6.91 -13.77 -2.96
C ARG A 260 6.36 -12.85 -1.89
N ILE A 261 5.98 -11.66 -2.32
CA ILE A 261 5.09 -10.79 -1.55
C ILE A 261 3.72 -10.78 -2.22
N GLU A 262 2.67 -10.83 -1.42
CA GLU A 262 1.29 -10.65 -1.87
C GLU A 262 0.63 -9.54 -1.08
N TRP A 263 -0.14 -8.72 -1.79
CA TRP A 263 -1.07 -7.80 -1.16
C TRP A 263 -2.47 -8.39 -1.22
N ILE A 264 -3.07 -8.54 -0.06
CA ILE A 264 -4.42 -9.09 0.08
C ILE A 264 -5.37 -8.04 0.66
N ASN A 265 -6.63 -8.12 0.26
CA ASN A 265 -7.70 -7.34 0.88
C ASN A 265 -8.22 -8.03 2.15
N GLY A 266 -9.21 -7.41 2.80
CA GLY A 266 -9.79 -7.95 4.03
C GLY A 266 -10.32 -9.36 3.91
N ASP A 267 -10.86 -9.74 2.75
CA ASP A 267 -11.46 -11.05 2.48
C ASP A 267 -10.43 -12.11 2.06
N GLY A 268 -9.15 -11.77 2.10
CA GLY A 268 -8.06 -12.69 1.76
C GLY A 268 -7.79 -12.82 0.26
N HIS A 269 -8.43 -12.00 -0.58
CA HIS A 269 -8.20 -11.99 -2.03
C HIS A 269 -6.94 -11.22 -2.39
N VAL A 270 -6.07 -11.86 -3.16
CA VAL A 270 -4.85 -11.23 -3.71
C VAL A 270 -5.23 -10.13 -4.69
N GLN A 271 -4.72 -8.93 -4.43
CA GLN A 271 -4.82 -7.79 -5.32
C GLN A 271 -3.57 -7.65 -6.19
N GLN A 272 -2.40 -7.88 -5.60
CA GLN A 272 -1.11 -7.79 -6.29
C GLN A 272 -0.13 -8.82 -5.73
N SER A 273 0.83 -9.23 -6.55
CA SER A 273 1.89 -10.16 -6.14
C SER A 273 3.21 -9.86 -6.84
N TRP A 274 4.30 -9.96 -6.11
CA TRP A 274 5.67 -9.85 -6.59
C TRP A 274 6.40 -11.17 -6.31
N LEU A 275 6.59 -11.97 -7.35
CA LEU A 275 7.31 -13.25 -7.29
C LEU A 275 8.82 -13.01 -7.37
N LEU A 276 9.57 -13.66 -6.49
CA LEU A 276 11.03 -13.69 -6.51
C LEU A 276 11.55 -14.72 -7.53
N LEU A 277 12.83 -14.60 -7.89
CA LEU A 277 13.48 -15.60 -8.75
C LEU A 277 13.76 -16.90 -7.98
N ASP A 278 13.95 -18.00 -8.70
CA ASP A 278 14.19 -19.35 -8.13
C ASP A 278 15.48 -19.46 -7.31
N GLU A 279 16.37 -18.48 -7.34
CA GLU A 279 17.54 -18.41 -6.47
C GLU A 279 17.39 -17.48 -5.27
N GLU A 280 16.25 -16.82 -5.12
CA GLU A 280 15.98 -15.78 -4.12
C GLU A 280 14.97 -16.27 -3.07
N THR A 281 15.29 -16.02 -1.81
CA THR A 281 14.41 -16.24 -0.65
C THR A 281 14.15 -14.91 0.03
N LEU A 282 12.87 -14.57 0.22
CA LEU A 282 12.44 -13.35 0.89
C LEU A 282 12.97 -13.30 2.32
N ILE A 283 13.50 -12.15 2.71
CA ILE A 283 13.78 -11.80 4.11
C ILE A 283 12.73 -10.79 4.58
N ASP A 284 12.62 -9.65 3.88
CA ASP A 284 11.68 -8.58 4.24
C ASP A 284 11.33 -7.73 3.01
N ALA A 285 10.24 -6.94 3.06
CA ALA A 285 9.90 -6.02 1.98
C ALA A 285 9.02 -4.85 2.41
N ALA A 286 9.40 -3.63 2.04
CA ALA A 286 8.65 -2.43 2.38
C ALA A 286 8.51 -1.50 1.17
N VAL A 287 7.52 -0.62 1.23
CA VAL A 287 7.41 0.46 0.25
C VAL A 287 8.26 1.63 0.69
N ILE A 288 9.27 1.96 -0.12
CA ILE A 288 10.24 3.01 0.14
C ILE A 288 10.32 3.87 -1.13
N ASN A 289 10.14 5.18 -0.98
CA ASN A 289 10.09 6.15 -2.09
C ASN A 289 9.10 5.77 -3.21
N GLY A 290 7.95 5.22 -2.84
CA GLY A 290 6.90 4.83 -3.79
C GLY A 290 7.17 3.55 -4.57
N ASN A 291 8.22 2.79 -4.23
CA ASN A 291 8.54 1.52 -4.86
C ASN A 291 8.52 0.38 -3.83
N MET A 292 8.14 -0.82 -4.26
CA MET A 292 8.33 -2.01 -3.45
C MET A 292 9.82 -2.33 -3.41
N CYS A 293 10.42 -2.25 -2.23
CA CYS A 293 11.80 -2.61 -1.97
C CYS A 293 11.83 -3.94 -1.22
N ILE A 294 12.47 -4.94 -1.81
CA ILE A 294 12.54 -6.30 -1.28
C ILE A 294 13.98 -6.59 -0.89
N LEU A 295 14.18 -7.11 0.31
CA LEU A 295 15.42 -7.73 0.75
C LEU A 295 15.28 -9.25 0.62
N ALA A 296 16.17 -9.85 -0.15
CA ALA A 296 16.23 -11.29 -0.37
C ALA A 296 17.63 -11.84 -0.11
N ARG A 297 17.67 -13.12 0.26
CA ARG A 297 18.87 -13.94 0.31
C ARG A 297 18.98 -14.75 -0.98
N THR A 298 20.17 -14.88 -1.55
CA THR A 298 20.38 -15.82 -2.66
C THR A 298 20.75 -17.22 -2.15
N ASN A 299 20.62 -18.25 -2.98
CA ASN A 299 21.12 -19.60 -2.69
C ASN A 299 22.64 -19.66 -2.44
N SER A 300 23.41 -18.68 -2.92
CA SER A 300 24.85 -18.51 -2.62
C SER A 300 25.12 -17.86 -1.25
N GLY A 301 24.07 -17.43 -0.52
CA GLY A 301 24.19 -16.72 0.75
C GLY A 301 24.48 -15.23 0.61
N GLU A 302 24.38 -14.67 -0.60
CA GLU A 302 24.51 -13.23 -0.84
C GLU A 302 23.22 -12.51 -0.45
N LEU A 303 23.35 -11.23 -0.14
CA LEU A 303 22.21 -10.33 0.06
C LEU A 303 21.89 -9.62 -1.24
N ARG A 304 20.59 -9.47 -1.51
CA ARG A 304 20.09 -8.79 -2.69
C ARG A 304 18.95 -7.87 -2.30
N MET A 305 19.08 -6.61 -2.71
CA MET A 305 17.99 -5.64 -2.61
C MET A 305 17.38 -5.45 -4.00
N ILE A 306 16.07 -5.50 -4.09
CA ILE A 306 15.31 -5.50 -5.35
C ILE A 306 14.29 -4.37 -5.28
N GLN A 307 14.22 -3.57 -6.33
CA GLN A 307 13.17 -2.56 -6.51
C GLN A 307 12.17 -3.05 -7.55
N CYS A 308 10.91 -3.04 -7.18
CA CYS A 308 9.78 -3.35 -8.04
C CYS A 308 8.83 -2.15 -8.15
N ASN A 309 8.29 -1.97 -9.35
CA ASN A 309 7.21 -1.03 -9.60
C ASN A 309 5.93 -1.55 -8.90
N LEU A 310 5.22 -0.65 -8.21
CA LEU A 310 4.00 -1.02 -7.48
C LEU A 310 2.80 -1.24 -8.39
N GLU A 311 2.68 -0.48 -9.48
CA GLU A 311 1.52 -0.54 -10.38
C GLU A 311 1.59 -1.76 -11.31
N GLN A 312 2.77 -2.03 -11.86
CA GLN A 312 3.00 -3.06 -12.87
C GLN A 312 3.47 -4.39 -12.26
N SER A 313 3.73 -4.42 -10.95
CA SER A 313 4.40 -5.53 -10.25
C SER A 313 5.71 -5.97 -10.91
N ALA A 314 6.35 -5.09 -11.68
CA ALA A 314 7.51 -5.39 -12.49
C ALA A 314 8.80 -5.10 -11.70
N ARG A 315 9.74 -6.04 -11.73
CA ARG A 315 11.11 -5.81 -11.23
C ARG A 315 11.79 -4.74 -12.08
N MET A 316 12.29 -3.70 -11.44
CA MET A 316 12.94 -2.55 -12.09
C MET A 316 14.46 -2.66 -12.01
N ASN A 317 14.98 -2.95 -10.82
CA ASN A 317 16.41 -2.99 -10.57
C ASN A 317 16.73 -3.93 -9.40
N ALA A 318 17.98 -4.35 -9.29
CA ALA A 318 18.48 -5.07 -8.12
C ALA A 318 19.97 -4.84 -7.92
N ILE A 319 20.41 -4.87 -6.67
CA ILE A 319 21.82 -4.83 -6.29
C ILE A 319 22.14 -5.99 -5.35
N THR A 320 23.26 -6.67 -5.60
CA THR A 320 23.68 -7.88 -4.87
C THR A 320 25.06 -7.68 -4.28
N TRP A 321 25.28 -8.17 -3.08
CA TRP A 321 26.59 -8.14 -2.42
C TRP A 321 26.76 -9.32 -1.47
N THR A 322 28.00 -9.68 -1.18
CA THR A 322 28.30 -10.64 -0.12
C THR A 322 28.29 -9.91 1.22
N PRO A 323 27.49 -10.34 2.22
CA PRO A 323 27.57 -9.78 3.56
C PRO A 323 28.98 -9.96 4.14
N GLU A 324 29.41 -9.02 4.98
CA GLU A 324 30.73 -9.05 5.62
C GLU A 324 30.64 -9.44 7.10
N ALA A 325 29.49 -9.20 7.76
CA ALA A 325 29.28 -9.59 9.14
C ALA A 325 29.17 -11.11 9.27
N PRO A 326 29.93 -11.77 10.17
CA PRO A 326 29.88 -13.22 10.35
C PRO A 326 28.48 -13.80 10.59
N GLY A 327 27.63 -13.10 11.35
CA GLY A 327 26.24 -13.52 11.61
C GLY A 327 25.31 -13.39 10.39
N SER A 328 25.72 -12.63 9.36
CA SER A 328 24.96 -12.43 8.13
C SER A 328 25.40 -13.33 6.99
N LEU A 329 26.45 -14.12 7.15
CA LEU A 329 26.98 -15.01 6.13
C LEU A 329 26.11 -16.26 5.92
N GLY A 330 26.07 -16.72 4.68
CA GLY A 330 25.41 -17.98 4.30
C GLY A 330 23.90 -17.86 4.07
N PRO A 331 23.24 -18.95 3.65
CA PRO A 331 21.83 -18.94 3.24
C PRO A 331 20.85 -18.69 4.39
N ASN A 332 21.28 -18.89 5.64
CA ASN A 332 20.45 -18.64 6.83
C ASN A 332 20.99 -17.47 7.68
N GLY A 333 21.89 -16.65 7.13
CA GLY A 333 22.43 -15.50 7.85
C GLY A 333 21.33 -14.49 8.18
N GLU A 334 21.55 -13.69 9.22
CA GLU A 334 20.62 -12.65 9.64
C GLU A 334 20.81 -11.37 8.81
N ALA A 335 19.72 -10.69 8.49
CA ALA A 335 19.73 -9.35 7.92
C ALA A 335 18.33 -8.74 8.06
N TRP A 336 18.26 -7.41 8.05
CA TRP A 336 17.00 -6.68 8.18
C TRP A 336 16.91 -5.56 7.16
N LEU A 337 15.69 -5.24 6.73
CA LEU A 337 15.41 -4.09 5.87
C LEU A 337 14.99 -2.89 6.74
N ILE A 338 15.63 -1.75 6.51
CA ILE A 338 15.30 -0.45 7.08
C ILE A 338 15.34 0.64 6.01
N GLN A 339 14.99 1.85 6.39
CA GLN A 339 15.11 3.07 5.60
C GLN A 339 16.07 4.04 6.31
N LEU A 340 17.05 4.56 5.58
CA LEU A 340 17.97 5.60 6.06
C LEU A 340 17.99 6.76 5.08
N GLU A 341 17.79 7.99 5.54
CA GLU A 341 17.82 9.19 4.68
C GLU A 341 16.89 9.08 3.47
N GLY A 342 15.77 8.38 3.61
CA GLY A 342 14.86 8.09 2.51
C GLY A 342 15.20 6.84 1.70
N ASP A 343 16.44 6.35 1.73
CA ASP A 343 16.90 5.23 0.90
C ASP A 343 16.67 3.84 1.54
N PRO A 344 16.39 2.80 0.74
CA PRO A 344 16.30 1.44 1.23
C PRO A 344 17.69 0.95 1.67
N THR A 345 17.74 0.35 2.86
CA THR A 345 19.00 0.00 3.52
C THR A 345 18.89 -1.36 4.18
N THR A 346 19.91 -2.20 4.02
CA THR A 346 20.02 -3.45 4.77
C THR A 346 20.93 -3.27 5.97
N ILE A 347 20.56 -3.88 7.10
CA ILE A 347 21.43 -4.02 8.27
C ILE A 347 21.90 -5.46 8.37
N GLU A 348 23.21 -5.61 8.56
CA GLU A 348 23.88 -6.88 8.87
C GLU A 348 23.99 -7.09 10.40
N ALA A 349 24.29 -8.32 10.83
CA ALA A 349 24.25 -8.77 12.23
C ALA A 349 25.16 -7.99 13.20
N ASP A 350 26.18 -7.29 12.71
CA ASP A 350 27.09 -6.47 13.53
C ASP A 350 26.70 -4.98 13.56
N GLY A 351 25.63 -4.59 12.87
CA GLY A 351 25.19 -3.20 12.73
C GLY A 351 25.76 -2.47 11.51
N THR A 352 26.46 -3.17 10.60
CA THR A 352 26.86 -2.61 9.31
C THR A 352 25.63 -2.37 8.43
N ALA A 353 25.42 -1.12 8.00
CA ALA A 353 24.35 -0.75 7.09
C ALA A 353 24.83 -0.61 5.65
N ARG A 354 24.06 -1.18 4.72
CA ARG A 354 24.27 -1.15 3.27
C ARG A 354 23.13 -0.37 2.63
N ARG A 355 23.35 0.92 2.41
CA ARG A 355 22.36 1.85 1.87
C ARG A 355 22.41 1.85 0.35
N TRP A 356 21.30 1.51 -0.29
CA TRP A 356 21.17 1.58 -1.74
C TRP A 356 20.67 2.96 -2.17
N TYR A 357 21.60 3.81 -2.60
CA TYR A 357 21.32 5.19 -2.98
C TYR A 357 21.10 5.31 -4.49
N THR A 358 20.35 6.34 -4.89
CA THR A 358 20.18 6.76 -6.28
C THR A 358 20.64 8.22 -6.43
N GLU A 359 21.63 8.44 -7.28
CA GLU A 359 22.14 9.77 -7.61
C GLU A 359 21.13 10.54 -8.50
N PRO A 360 21.19 11.89 -8.53
CA PRO A 360 20.33 12.69 -9.40
C PRO A 360 20.44 12.37 -10.90
N ASN A 361 21.57 11.78 -11.32
CA ASN A 361 21.79 11.34 -12.70
C ASN A 361 21.21 9.94 -13.00
N GLY A 362 20.53 9.31 -12.03
CA GLY A 362 19.93 7.98 -12.14
C GLY A 362 20.90 6.81 -11.90
N GLN A 363 22.18 7.08 -11.60
CA GLN A 363 23.10 6.02 -11.20
C GLN A 363 22.78 5.53 -9.79
N THR A 364 22.92 4.23 -9.57
CA THR A 364 22.67 3.62 -8.26
C THR A 364 23.92 2.94 -7.73
N GLY A 365 24.11 2.92 -6.40
CA GLY A 365 25.24 2.25 -5.76
C GLY A 365 24.94 1.82 -4.33
N LEU A 366 25.89 1.12 -3.71
CA LEU A 366 25.84 0.77 -2.30
C LEU A 366 26.83 1.60 -1.50
N ASN A 367 26.32 2.32 -0.50
CA ASN A 367 27.14 2.96 0.52
C ASN A 367 27.15 2.08 1.77
N THR A 368 28.31 1.96 2.41
CA THR A 368 28.50 1.21 3.65
C THR A 368 28.78 2.16 4.80
N GLN A 369 27.98 2.08 5.85
CA GLN A 369 28.14 2.90 7.05
C GLN A 369 27.75 2.14 8.31
N PRO A 370 28.35 2.43 9.48
CA PRO A 370 27.93 1.82 10.73
C PRO A 370 26.62 2.45 11.22
N ILE A 371 25.75 1.64 11.81
CA ILE A 371 24.63 2.11 12.63
C ILE A 371 25.13 2.38 14.05
N LEU A 372 24.63 3.45 14.66
CA LEU A 372 24.94 3.79 16.05
C LEU A 372 24.50 2.65 17.01
N GLY A 373 25.15 2.60 18.17
CA GLY A 373 24.92 1.56 19.18
C GLY A 373 26.06 0.54 19.25
N SER A 374 25.97 -0.36 20.23
CA SER A 374 26.91 -1.44 20.51
C SER A 374 26.22 -2.80 20.50
N GLY A 375 27.02 -3.86 20.37
CA GLY A 375 26.53 -5.25 20.31
C GLY A 375 26.02 -5.67 18.94
N GLY A 376 25.64 -6.94 18.81
CA GLY A 376 24.98 -7.44 17.61
C GLY A 376 23.58 -6.86 17.46
N VAL A 377 23.04 -6.90 16.25
CA VAL A 377 21.65 -6.57 15.96
C VAL A 377 20.80 -7.78 16.33
N SER A 378 19.83 -7.59 17.22
CA SER A 378 18.88 -8.65 17.57
C SER A 378 17.64 -8.58 16.69
N GLU A 379 17.15 -7.36 16.41
CA GLU A 379 15.99 -7.12 15.56
C GLU A 379 16.08 -5.72 14.93
N ALA A 380 15.46 -5.54 13.77
CA ALA A 380 15.28 -4.24 13.16
C ALA A 380 14.11 -4.27 12.18
N GLY A 381 13.59 -3.11 11.81
CA GLY A 381 12.52 -3.04 10.84
C GLY A 381 12.06 -1.63 10.50
N ILE A 382 11.00 -1.58 9.71
CA ILE A 382 10.37 -0.36 9.21
C ILE A 382 9.01 -0.21 9.89
N PHE A 383 8.69 1.01 10.28
CA PHE A 383 7.38 1.35 10.82
C PHE A 383 6.33 1.49 9.72
N GLU A 384 5.08 1.21 10.02
CA GLU A 384 3.96 1.35 9.06
C GLU A 384 3.80 2.80 8.58
N LEU A 385 4.03 3.77 9.47
CA LEU A 385 3.97 5.20 9.16
C LEU A 385 5.27 5.76 8.56
N GLY A 386 6.25 4.91 8.28
CA GLY A 386 7.58 5.29 7.82
C GLY A 386 8.57 5.54 8.97
N GLY A 387 9.85 5.60 8.61
CA GLY A 387 10.95 5.54 9.57
C GLY A 387 11.30 4.08 9.91
N SER A 388 12.33 3.89 10.71
CA SER A 388 12.89 2.58 11.02
C SER A 388 13.36 2.49 12.44
N TRP A 389 13.68 1.28 12.86
CA TRP A 389 14.22 1.03 14.18
C TRP A 389 15.24 -0.11 14.14
N VAL A 390 16.12 -0.11 15.13
CA VAL A 390 17.16 -1.12 15.29
C VAL A 390 17.30 -1.41 16.77
N SER A 391 17.32 -2.69 17.12
CA SER A 391 17.56 -3.18 18.47
C SER A 391 18.91 -3.89 18.53
N ARG A 392 19.76 -3.41 19.43
CA ARG A 392 21.09 -3.97 19.75
C ARG A 392 21.20 -4.06 21.27
N GLU A 393 22.33 -3.68 21.89
CA GLU A 393 22.33 -3.41 23.34
C GLU A 393 21.41 -2.25 23.74
N GLN A 394 21.06 -1.40 22.76
CA GLN A 394 20.15 -0.28 22.88
C GLN A 394 19.14 -0.34 21.74
N TRP A 395 17.93 0.17 21.98
CA TRP A 395 16.98 0.41 20.92
C TRP A 395 17.18 1.82 20.35
N HIS A 396 17.21 1.91 19.02
CA HIS A 396 17.37 3.15 18.28
C HIS A 396 16.17 3.37 17.37
N TRP A 397 15.57 4.56 17.49
CA TRP A 397 14.60 5.05 16.54
C TRP A 397 15.28 5.86 15.44
N ILE A 398 14.94 5.55 14.19
CA ILE A 398 15.42 6.22 12.98
C ILE A 398 14.23 6.92 12.31
N PRO A 399 14.06 8.24 12.47
CA PRO A 399 12.96 8.94 11.81
C PRO A 399 13.21 9.02 10.30
N SER A 400 12.13 9.03 9.51
CA SER A 400 12.20 9.06 8.04
C SER A 400 12.81 10.34 7.46
N ASN A 401 12.84 11.42 8.24
CA ASN A 401 13.32 12.74 7.85
C ASN A 401 14.84 12.94 8.07
N GLY A 402 15.56 11.92 8.56
CA GLY A 402 17.00 11.99 8.80
C GLY A 402 17.43 12.76 10.06
N GLU A 403 16.49 13.11 10.93
CA GLU A 403 16.77 13.68 12.26
C GLU A 403 17.55 12.68 13.15
N PRO A 404 18.30 13.17 14.16
CA PRO A 404 19.12 12.31 15.00
C PRO A 404 18.29 11.28 15.77
N PHE A 405 18.91 10.11 15.97
CA PHE A 405 18.31 8.96 16.62
C PHE A 405 17.92 9.26 18.08
N THR A 406 16.69 8.91 18.46
CA THR A 406 16.36 8.75 19.89
C THR A 406 16.72 7.34 20.29
N ALA A 407 17.45 7.18 21.40
CA ALA A 407 17.86 5.88 21.92
C ALA A 407 17.20 5.60 23.27
N GLN A 408 16.79 4.34 23.48
CA GLN A 408 16.42 3.82 24.78
C GLN A 408 17.57 2.93 25.30
N PRO A 409 17.85 2.93 26.61
CA PRO A 409 19.04 2.29 27.17
C PRO A 409 18.99 0.75 27.16
N PHE A 410 17.92 0.15 26.65
CA PHE A 410 17.69 -1.29 26.65
C PHE A 410 17.27 -1.78 25.25
N PRO A 411 17.54 -3.05 24.90
CA PRO A 411 17.01 -3.67 23.71
C PRO A 411 15.48 -3.68 23.73
N ALA A 412 14.91 -3.51 22.54
CA ALA A 412 13.52 -3.81 22.25
C ALA A 412 13.39 -5.20 21.61
N GLY A 413 12.29 -5.87 21.89
CA GLY A 413 11.80 -6.98 21.08
C GLY A 413 10.69 -6.49 20.14
N PRO A 414 9.55 -7.20 20.06
CA PRO A 414 8.48 -6.84 19.13
C PRO A 414 7.94 -5.43 19.35
N ILE A 415 7.48 -4.81 18.26
CA ILE A 415 6.93 -3.44 18.25
C ILE A 415 5.56 -3.44 17.56
N ALA A 416 4.66 -2.60 18.03
CA ALA A 416 3.36 -2.32 17.41
C ALA A 416 3.12 -0.83 17.25
N GLN A 417 2.31 -0.44 16.27
CA GLN A 417 1.90 0.95 16.07
C GLN A 417 0.41 1.15 16.30
N ASP A 418 0.09 2.06 17.21
CA ASP A 418 -1.24 2.60 17.47
C ASP A 418 -1.43 3.90 16.68
N ARG A 419 -2.18 3.80 15.59
CA ARG A 419 -2.44 4.93 14.69
C ARG A 419 -3.52 5.86 15.20
N ALA A 420 -4.45 5.35 16.02
CA ALA A 420 -5.47 6.20 16.63
C ALA A 420 -4.81 7.22 17.58
N GLN A 421 -3.77 6.80 18.31
CA GLN A 421 -3.10 7.63 19.30
C GLN A 421 -1.75 8.20 18.85
N SER A 422 -1.25 7.80 17.67
CA SER A 422 0.12 8.12 17.23
C SER A 422 1.18 7.67 18.25
N THR A 423 1.03 6.43 18.71
CA THR A 423 1.88 5.79 19.73
C THR A 423 2.49 4.52 19.16
N MET A 424 3.72 4.19 19.56
CA MET A 424 4.33 2.89 19.34
C MET A 424 4.36 2.15 20.66
N TRP A 425 3.92 0.90 20.66
CA TRP A 425 4.08 0.01 21.80
C TRP A 425 5.33 -0.81 21.57
N VAL A 426 6.28 -0.73 22.50
CA VAL A 426 7.56 -1.43 22.42
C VAL A 426 7.69 -2.35 23.61
N ASN A 427 8.07 -3.60 23.37
CA ASN A 427 8.39 -4.53 24.43
C ASN A 427 9.87 -4.38 24.81
N PHE A 428 10.14 -3.85 26.00
CA PHE A 428 11.50 -3.78 26.52
C PHE A 428 11.80 -5.02 27.37
N ALA A 429 12.97 -5.62 27.14
CA ALA A 429 13.38 -6.83 27.87
C ALA A 429 13.81 -6.56 29.33
N PHE A 430 14.04 -5.30 29.70
CA PHE A 430 14.59 -4.90 31.01
C PHE A 430 14.02 -3.55 31.46
N PRO A 431 13.77 -3.30 32.77
CA PRO A 431 14.05 -4.14 33.96
C PRO A 431 13.04 -5.25 34.24
N ALA A 432 11.88 -5.22 33.60
CA ALA A 432 10.95 -6.34 33.51
C ALA A 432 10.30 -6.29 32.12
N PRO A 433 9.92 -7.43 31.52
CA PRO A 433 9.17 -7.43 30.28
C PRO A 433 7.86 -6.64 30.46
N GLU A 434 7.76 -5.48 29.81
CA GLU A 434 6.57 -4.63 29.78
C GLU A 434 6.39 -4.02 28.39
N TRP A 435 5.13 -3.80 28.01
CA TRP A 435 4.80 -2.96 26.87
C TRP A 435 4.81 -1.51 27.32
N SER A 436 5.76 -0.73 26.82
CA SER A 436 5.82 0.71 27.05
C SER A 436 5.36 1.47 25.81
N ALA A 437 4.57 2.50 26.02
CA ALA A 437 4.20 3.43 24.96
C ALA A 437 5.33 4.42 24.67
N ILE A 438 5.57 4.69 23.40
CA ILE A 438 6.54 5.66 22.87
C ILE A 438 5.82 6.57 21.88
N SER A 439 6.04 7.87 21.95
CA SER A 439 5.47 8.78 20.94
C SER A 439 6.13 8.58 19.58
N THR A 440 5.34 8.45 18.52
CA THR A 440 5.85 8.39 17.12
C THR A 440 6.45 9.71 16.65
N SER A 441 6.24 10.81 17.39
CA SER A 441 6.71 12.15 16.99
C SER A 441 8.16 12.44 17.38
N ASN A 442 8.62 11.88 18.49
CA ASN A 442 9.93 12.20 19.07
C ASN A 442 10.64 10.98 19.70
N GLY A 443 10.04 9.79 19.67
CA GLY A 443 10.65 8.57 20.21
C GLY A 443 10.78 8.57 21.73
N ALA A 444 10.11 9.49 22.43
CA ALA A 444 10.11 9.57 23.88
C ALA A 444 9.12 8.58 24.50
N LEU A 445 9.53 7.95 25.60
CA LEU A 445 8.63 7.15 26.44
C LEU A 445 7.46 7.99 26.95
N ILE A 446 6.27 7.40 26.97
CA ILE A 446 5.05 7.97 27.54
C ILE A 446 4.83 7.28 28.90
N PRO A 447 5.26 7.89 30.03
CA PRO A 447 5.42 7.17 31.30
C PRO A 447 4.10 6.69 31.94
N ALA A 448 2.96 7.26 31.52
CA ALA A 448 1.65 6.92 32.07
C ALA A 448 0.95 5.76 31.34
N MET A 449 1.58 5.19 30.31
CA MET A 449 1.01 4.14 29.46
C MET A 449 1.96 2.94 29.41
N SER A 450 1.77 2.01 30.34
CA SER A 450 2.43 0.70 30.31
C SER A 450 1.42 -0.42 30.53
N ILE A 451 1.66 -1.56 29.86
CA ILE A 451 0.86 -2.78 30.05
C ILE A 451 1.79 -3.85 30.64
N PRO A 452 1.59 -4.25 31.90
CA PRO A 452 2.39 -5.30 32.52
C PRO A 452 2.14 -6.64 31.83
N LEU A 453 3.21 -7.38 31.52
CA LEU A 453 3.10 -8.71 30.92
C LEU A 453 2.65 -9.72 31.98
N GLY A 454 1.35 -9.96 32.09
CA GLY A 454 0.84 -11.17 32.74
C GLY A 454 1.20 -12.41 31.90
N GLY A 455 2.40 -12.96 32.06
CA GLY A 455 2.81 -14.20 31.38
C GLY A 455 2.92 -14.12 29.85
N ALA A 456 3.04 -12.93 29.27
CA ALA A 456 3.11 -12.75 27.82
C ALA A 456 4.37 -13.38 27.20
N GLY A 457 4.21 -13.97 26.01
CA GLY A 457 5.29 -14.54 25.22
C GLY A 457 5.97 -13.51 24.32
N THR A 458 7.02 -13.98 23.66
CA THR A 458 7.92 -13.22 22.79
C THR A 458 7.31 -12.82 21.43
N ALA A 459 6.02 -13.05 21.19
CA ALA A 459 5.44 -12.93 19.85
C ALA A 459 4.41 -11.81 19.72
N ILE A 460 4.82 -10.86 18.87
CA ILE A 460 4.11 -9.84 18.08
C ILE A 460 2.86 -9.22 18.68
N CYS A 461 2.97 -7.91 18.85
CA CYS A 461 1.95 -7.02 19.36
C CYS A 461 1.31 -6.25 18.23
N VAL A 462 0.01 -5.99 18.37
CA VAL A 462 -0.68 -5.07 17.48
C VAL A 462 -1.53 -4.14 18.32
N ALA A 463 -1.42 -2.84 18.08
CA ALA A 463 -2.42 -1.91 18.57
C ALA A 463 -3.71 -2.12 17.77
N HIS A 464 -4.80 -2.30 18.48
CA HIS A 464 -6.11 -2.51 17.90
C HIS A 464 -6.72 -1.15 17.55
N ASN A 465 -6.57 -0.75 16.28
CA ASN A 465 -7.19 0.47 15.75
C ASN A 465 -8.49 0.13 14.99
N ARG A 466 -9.63 0.18 15.68
CA ARG A 466 -10.92 -0.05 15.02
C ARG A 466 -11.43 1.20 14.30
N PRO A 467 -12.26 1.08 13.26
CA PRO A 467 -13.11 2.19 12.83
C PRO A 467 -13.95 2.69 14.02
N GLY A 468 -13.84 3.96 14.35
CA GLY A 468 -14.64 4.61 15.37
C GLY A 468 -16.09 4.78 14.94
N THR A 469 -16.95 5.09 15.89
CA THR A 469 -18.36 5.39 15.55
C THR A 469 -18.43 6.64 14.65
N PRO A 470 -19.27 6.63 13.58
CA PRO A 470 -19.44 7.77 12.68
C PRO A 470 -19.76 9.11 13.35
#